data_AF-A0A2N2JPB3-F1
#
_entry.id   AF-A0A2N2JPB3-F1
#
_cell.length_a   1.000
_cell.length_b   1.000
_cell.length_c   1.000
_cell.angle_alpha   90.00
_cell.angle_beta   90.00
_cell.angle_gamma   90.00
#
_symmetry.space_group_name_H-M   'P 1'
#
loop_
_entity.id
_entity.type
_entity.pdbx_description
1 polymer ?
#
loop_
_entity_poly.entity_id
_entity_poly.type
_entity_poly.pdbx_seq_one_letter_code
_entity_poly.pdbx_strand_id
1 'polypeptide(L)'
;MAFDAPSRGETPSDPGISRTPDGRAVIHRRIPDPGGAHAGEAAPVFVYDPVGGGTLPQEFRRDGQAMPRPAPGAEASPGEAVYSPDGVTDAAPESFSSALGGVDPSLPPVTGPPGTAGDPTGPPTPGGPDSATGPGGPTFEDPRLGLGDIARPDRVTTGEERLDYRTVFDPSIVPFKRNRALDEVDVDYSLKVERRGFVRLAPIGNRLDPGHEAFWGSVLVDARAGQRVPLPSVSPESRILSYEATPPVGLVFEKDGADNFYVTPDATGRVRVVFVMDAPAGYFGRQLPTGLTPRDVPARLRPHPPAAIAREAVAVARLAGIDPAAPYDVVLNSLVGYFRAFEPGEPPPSASSIYRDLALGHRGVCRHRGYAFVVTAQGLGIPARYVFNEAHVFVEVFVPGPNAGWMRVDLGGGAERLVVHGGDDKVLHRPRTRDPFDRPEAYARGEMAGHTAGAVAVEGMPAASRRDFGTAGGSVDPDALPEAIRALLNRNIPRAPPPPPGSMRTLTRTSMAFDRAFVFRGEPVIVGGRVLDARGDAVTNGSVQVLLLYGRNGRAVALLGTALVDGEGRYAAEVRIPERQPPGDYDIVAEYMGTATWAPSVSP
;
A
#
# COMPACT_ATOMS: atom_id res chain seq x y z
N MET A 1 -25.32 -11.52 -60.55
CA MET A 1 -24.80 -10.53 -59.58
C MET A 1 -25.59 -10.76 -58.30
N ALA A 2 -25.01 -11.51 -57.38
CA ALA A 2 -25.63 -11.93 -56.12
C ALA A 2 -25.17 -10.99 -55.00
N PHE A 3 -26.12 -10.53 -54.17
CA PHE A 3 -25.84 -9.82 -52.93
C PHE A 3 -25.97 -10.83 -51.78
N ASP A 4 -24.86 -11.11 -51.11
CA ASP A 4 -24.82 -11.93 -49.89
C ASP A 4 -25.04 -11.05 -48.65
N ALA A 5 -25.79 -11.61 -47.70
CA ALA A 5 -26.13 -11.02 -46.41
C ALA A 5 -24.94 -11.08 -45.42
N PRO A 6 -24.83 -10.16 -44.44
CA PRO A 6 -23.81 -10.25 -43.42
C PRO A 6 -24.17 -11.30 -42.34
N SER A 7 -23.19 -12.15 -42.05
CA SER A 7 -23.20 -13.21 -41.04
C SER A 7 -23.35 -12.69 -39.61
N ARG A 8 -24.23 -13.33 -38.84
CA ARG A 8 -24.23 -13.34 -37.37
C ARG A 8 -22.99 -14.06 -36.84
N GLY A 9 -22.37 -13.56 -35.77
CA GLY A 9 -21.59 -14.41 -34.87
C GLY A 9 -20.49 -13.70 -34.08
N GLU A 10 -20.83 -13.11 -32.94
CA GLU A 10 -19.98 -13.12 -31.75
C GLU A 10 -20.89 -13.30 -30.53
N THR A 11 -20.95 -14.52 -30.00
CA THR A 11 -21.47 -14.81 -28.67
C THR A 11 -20.47 -14.32 -27.63
N PRO A 12 -20.90 -13.62 -26.56
CA PRO A 12 -20.01 -13.25 -25.47
C PRO A 12 -19.43 -14.51 -24.82
N SER A 13 -18.12 -14.52 -24.58
CA SER A 13 -17.38 -15.61 -23.94
C SER A 13 -18.03 -16.05 -22.63
N ASP A 14 -18.36 -17.33 -22.53
CA ASP A 14 -18.95 -18.00 -21.37
C ASP A 14 -18.04 -17.80 -20.12
N PRO A 15 -18.54 -17.33 -18.96
CA PRO A 15 -17.74 -17.27 -17.76
C PRO A 15 -17.29 -18.68 -17.36
N GLY A 16 -16.00 -18.87 -17.07
CA GLY A 16 -15.51 -20.17 -16.60
C GLY A 16 -16.25 -20.54 -15.31
N ILE A 17 -16.82 -21.74 -15.23
CA ILE A 17 -17.47 -22.25 -14.01
C ILE A 17 -16.57 -23.31 -13.39
N SER A 18 -16.16 -23.15 -12.14
CA SER A 18 -15.51 -24.22 -11.36
C SER A 18 -16.38 -24.65 -10.17
N ARG A 19 -15.91 -25.61 -9.38
CA ARG A 19 -16.59 -26.04 -8.14
C ARG A 19 -15.67 -25.91 -6.93
N THR A 20 -16.22 -25.48 -5.80
CA THR A 20 -15.54 -25.51 -4.48
C THR A 20 -15.37 -26.95 -3.97
N PRO A 21 -14.54 -27.21 -2.94
CA PRO A 21 -14.41 -28.54 -2.32
C PRO A 21 -15.74 -29.14 -1.81
N ASP A 22 -16.71 -28.30 -1.44
CA ASP A 22 -18.08 -28.69 -1.06
C ASP A 22 -19.07 -28.75 -2.25
N GLY A 23 -18.56 -28.64 -3.49
CA GLY A 23 -19.32 -28.91 -4.72
C GLY A 23 -20.15 -27.75 -5.28
N ARG A 24 -20.09 -26.55 -4.68
CA ARG A 24 -20.83 -25.36 -5.13
C ARG A 24 -20.20 -24.76 -6.38
N ALA A 25 -21.04 -24.32 -7.32
CA ALA A 25 -20.57 -23.67 -8.54
C ALA A 25 -19.96 -22.29 -8.21
N VAL A 26 -18.83 -22.00 -8.85
CA VAL A 26 -18.03 -20.78 -8.74
C VAL A 26 -17.98 -20.17 -10.12
N ILE A 27 -18.40 -18.91 -10.24
CA ILE A 27 -18.32 -18.17 -11.50
C ILE A 27 -17.01 -17.39 -11.53
N HIS A 28 -16.15 -17.70 -12.48
CA HIS A 28 -14.94 -16.93 -12.79
C HIS A 28 -15.30 -15.84 -13.80
N ARG A 29 -15.18 -14.58 -13.41
CA ARG A 29 -15.24 -13.46 -14.36
C ARG A 29 -13.84 -12.93 -14.60
N ARG A 30 -13.33 -13.12 -15.82
CA ARG A 30 -12.08 -12.50 -16.30
C ARG A 30 -12.36 -11.02 -16.57
N ILE A 31 -11.57 -10.12 -16.00
CA ILE A 31 -11.65 -8.69 -16.32
C ILE A 31 -10.95 -8.48 -17.68
N PRO A 32 -11.61 -7.85 -18.68
CA PRO A 32 -10.97 -7.55 -19.95
C PRO A 32 -9.81 -6.57 -19.78
N ASP A 33 -8.71 -6.83 -20.48
CA ASP A 33 -7.56 -5.93 -20.58
C ASP A 33 -7.92 -4.77 -21.53
N PRO A 34 -7.87 -3.49 -21.12
CA PRO A 34 -8.30 -2.38 -21.96
C PRO A 34 -7.33 -2.05 -23.12
N GLY A 35 -6.19 -2.74 -23.23
CA GLY A 35 -5.23 -2.55 -24.31
C GLY A 35 -5.04 -3.81 -25.14
N GLY A 36 -5.72 -3.91 -26.27
CA GLY A 36 -5.39 -4.92 -27.29
C GLY A 36 -4.01 -4.65 -27.91
N ALA A 37 -2.94 -5.08 -27.24
CA ALA A 37 -1.61 -5.31 -27.80
C ALA A 37 -0.77 -6.16 -26.83
N HIS A 38 -0.22 -7.26 -27.34
CA HIS A 38 0.58 -8.25 -26.60
C HIS A 38 1.82 -7.70 -25.90
N ALA A 39 2.04 -8.14 -24.65
CA ALA A 39 3.26 -8.80 -24.11
C ALA A 39 3.55 -8.36 -22.65
N GLY A 40 3.29 -9.28 -21.70
CA GLY A 40 3.57 -9.10 -20.26
C GLY A 40 2.31 -9.05 -19.39
N GLU A 41 1.43 -10.05 -19.53
CA GLU A 41 0.10 -10.07 -18.87
C GLU A 41 0.22 -10.03 -17.33
N ALA A 42 -0.18 -8.90 -16.73
CA ALA A 42 -0.57 -8.86 -15.32
C ALA A 42 -1.79 -9.76 -15.13
N ALA A 43 -1.73 -10.68 -14.16
CA ALA A 43 -2.81 -11.64 -13.93
C ALA A 43 -4.14 -10.90 -13.61
N PRO A 44 -5.27 -11.30 -14.25
CA PRO A 44 -6.57 -10.69 -13.96
C PRO A 44 -6.99 -10.93 -12.51
N VAL A 45 -7.64 -9.93 -11.90
CA VAL A 45 -8.25 -10.06 -10.57
C VAL A 45 -9.54 -10.86 -10.72
N PHE A 46 -9.61 -12.01 -10.05
CA PHE A 46 -10.84 -12.82 -9.98
C PHE A 46 -11.50 -12.61 -8.62
N VAL A 47 -12.78 -12.27 -8.65
CA VAL A 47 -13.63 -12.21 -7.45
C VAL A 47 -14.55 -13.43 -7.47
N TYR A 48 -14.47 -14.25 -6.44
CA TYR A 48 -15.17 -15.53 -6.37
C TYR A 48 -16.59 -15.33 -5.85
N ASP A 49 -17.59 -15.54 -6.71
CA ASP A 49 -19.02 -15.50 -6.34
C ASP A 49 -19.55 -16.94 -6.15
N PRO A 50 -19.93 -17.35 -4.93
CA PRO A 50 -20.64 -18.62 -4.76
C PRO A 50 -22.06 -18.49 -5.35
N VAL A 51 -22.41 -19.41 -6.25
CA VAL A 51 -23.79 -19.58 -6.73
C VAL A 51 -24.66 -20.04 -5.56
N GLY A 52 -25.16 -19.08 -4.77
CA GLY A 52 -25.87 -19.38 -3.52
C GLY A 52 -26.27 -18.19 -2.64
N GLY A 53 -26.20 -16.94 -3.12
CA GLY A 53 -26.83 -15.80 -2.44
C GLY A 53 -26.09 -15.24 -1.21
N GLY A 54 -24.83 -15.61 -0.99
CA GLY A 54 -23.95 -14.82 -0.13
C GLY A 54 -23.47 -13.57 -0.87
N THR A 55 -23.43 -12.40 -0.24
CA THR A 55 -23.06 -11.13 -0.88
C THR A 55 -21.54 -10.93 -0.99
N LEU A 56 -20.76 -11.49 -0.07
CA LEU A 56 -19.30 -11.37 -0.02
C LEU A 56 -18.57 -12.52 -0.75
N PRO A 57 -17.48 -12.22 -1.48
CA PRO A 57 -16.63 -13.26 -2.04
C PRO A 57 -15.90 -14.03 -0.93
N GLN A 58 -15.49 -15.28 -1.20
CA GLN A 58 -14.74 -16.08 -0.23
C GLN A 58 -13.22 -15.82 -0.30
N GLU A 59 -12.75 -15.44 -1.48
CA GLU A 59 -11.40 -14.99 -1.73
C GLU A 59 -11.42 -14.03 -2.93
N PHE A 60 -10.35 -13.25 -3.11
CA PHE A 60 -10.02 -12.72 -4.43
C PHE A 60 -8.54 -12.93 -4.72
N ARG A 61 -8.18 -12.99 -6.00
CA ARG A 61 -6.78 -13.16 -6.43
C ARG A 61 -6.19 -11.87 -6.96
N ARG A 62 -4.97 -11.55 -6.55
CA ARG A 62 -4.22 -10.40 -7.00
C ARG A 62 -2.77 -10.81 -7.24
N ASP A 63 -2.24 -10.49 -8.42
CA ASP A 63 -0.83 -10.73 -8.77
C ASP A 63 -0.38 -12.20 -8.51
N GLY A 64 -1.31 -13.15 -8.72
CA GLY A 64 -1.08 -14.58 -8.48
C GLY A 64 -1.25 -15.05 -7.02
N GLN A 65 -1.45 -14.14 -6.07
CA GLN A 65 -1.70 -14.43 -4.66
C GLN A 65 -3.20 -14.49 -4.36
N ALA A 66 -3.64 -15.52 -3.62
CA ALA A 66 -5.00 -15.60 -3.10
C ALA A 66 -5.10 -14.82 -1.78
N MET A 67 -6.13 -13.98 -1.67
CA MET A 67 -6.43 -13.17 -0.49
C MET A 67 -7.76 -13.65 0.08
N PRO A 68 -7.72 -14.48 1.14
CA PRO A 68 -8.92 -15.05 1.72
C PRO A 68 -9.74 -13.95 2.39
N ARG A 69 -11.06 -14.18 2.44
CA ARG A 69 -11.97 -13.33 3.21
C ARG A 69 -11.53 -13.30 4.69
N PRO A 70 -11.51 -12.13 5.34
CA PRO A 70 -11.28 -12.03 6.78
C PRO A 70 -12.29 -12.85 7.59
N ALA A 71 -11.81 -13.50 8.66
CA ALA A 71 -12.66 -14.29 9.53
C ALA A 71 -13.78 -13.41 10.13
N PRO A 72 -15.06 -13.83 10.07
CA PRO A 72 -16.20 -13.01 10.47
C PRO A 72 -16.42 -12.94 12.00
N GLY A 73 -15.44 -13.33 12.81
CA GLY A 73 -15.55 -13.35 14.27
C GLY A 73 -16.02 -11.99 14.81
N ALA A 74 -17.09 -11.99 15.60
CA ALA A 74 -17.64 -10.77 16.20
C ALA A 74 -16.75 -10.24 17.35
N GLU A 75 -15.91 -11.10 17.92
CA GLU A 75 -15.02 -10.73 19.00
C GLU A 75 -13.90 -9.83 18.50
N ALA A 76 -13.59 -8.83 19.31
CA ALA A 76 -12.52 -7.90 19.05
C ALA A 76 -11.19 -8.55 19.38
N SER A 77 -10.22 -8.43 18.48
CA SER A 77 -8.84 -8.73 18.88
C SER A 77 -8.30 -7.56 19.72
N PRO A 78 -7.46 -7.82 20.74
CA PRO A 78 -6.80 -6.74 21.48
C PRO A 78 -6.06 -5.78 20.54
N GLY A 79 -6.28 -4.48 20.68
CA GLY A 79 -5.69 -3.44 19.82
C GLY A 79 -6.39 -3.25 18.46
N GLU A 80 -7.50 -3.94 18.22
CA GLU A 80 -8.33 -3.70 17.04
C GLU A 80 -9.07 -2.36 17.10
N ALA A 81 -9.19 -1.69 15.96
CA ALA A 81 -9.91 -0.41 15.85
C ALA A 81 -11.43 -0.60 16.00
N VAL A 82 -12.02 0.15 16.92
CA VAL A 82 -13.48 0.30 17.08
C VAL A 82 -13.88 1.68 16.60
N TYR A 83 -14.70 1.73 15.56
CA TYR A 83 -15.24 2.96 14.97
C TYR A 83 -16.59 3.28 15.62
N SER A 84 -16.76 4.51 16.06
CA SER A 84 -17.98 5.02 16.68
C SER A 84 -18.32 6.40 16.11
N PRO A 85 -19.52 6.94 16.38
CA PRO A 85 -19.83 8.32 16.01
C PRO A 85 -18.88 9.35 16.62
N ASP A 86 -18.25 9.00 17.76
CA ASP A 86 -17.37 9.89 18.52
C ASP A 86 -15.89 9.76 18.11
N GLY A 87 -15.58 8.90 17.13
CA GLY A 87 -14.22 8.65 16.65
C GLY A 87 -13.79 7.19 16.72
N VAL A 88 -12.48 6.95 16.72
CA VAL A 88 -11.88 5.62 16.73
C VAL A 88 -11.19 5.35 18.05
N THR A 89 -11.52 4.24 18.70
CA THR A 89 -10.90 3.79 19.94
C THR A 89 -10.30 2.40 19.79
N ASP A 90 -9.50 1.99 20.76
CA ASP A 90 -9.09 0.60 20.90
C ASP A 90 -10.23 -0.27 21.41
N ALA A 91 -10.32 -1.49 20.90
CA ALA A 91 -10.99 -2.56 21.60
C ALA A 91 -10.28 -2.80 22.93
N ALA A 92 -10.99 -2.59 24.05
CA ALA A 92 -10.45 -2.84 25.37
C ALA A 92 -9.95 -4.31 25.45
N PRO A 93 -8.78 -4.57 26.07
CA PRO A 93 -8.40 -5.94 26.40
C PRO A 93 -9.48 -6.51 27.32
N GLU A 94 -9.91 -7.75 27.07
CA GLU A 94 -10.87 -8.45 27.94
C GLU A 94 -10.27 -8.66 29.35
N SER A 95 -10.40 -7.65 30.20
CA SER A 95 -10.36 -7.73 31.65
C SER A 95 -11.01 -6.45 32.18
N PHE A 96 -11.96 -6.60 33.11
CA PHE A 96 -12.84 -5.57 33.68
C PHE A 96 -14.20 -5.35 32.99
N SER A 97 -14.96 -6.43 32.77
CA SER A 97 -16.42 -6.39 32.86
C SER A 97 -16.96 -7.55 33.72
N SER A 98 -16.34 -7.76 34.89
CA SER A 98 -16.86 -8.64 35.94
C SER A 98 -16.78 -8.01 37.33
N ALA A 99 -16.80 -6.68 37.39
CA ALA A 99 -16.93 -5.92 38.63
C ALA A 99 -17.94 -4.79 38.41
N LEU A 100 -19.22 -5.16 38.45
CA LEU A 100 -20.43 -4.36 38.78
C LEU A 100 -21.63 -5.00 38.08
N GLY A 101 -22.25 -5.97 38.75
CA GLY A 101 -23.46 -6.62 38.23
C GLY A 101 -23.85 -7.96 38.86
N GLY A 102 -23.37 -8.29 40.06
CA GLY A 102 -23.89 -9.40 40.87
C GLY A 102 -24.32 -8.84 42.21
N VAL A 103 -25.59 -8.48 42.35
CA VAL A 103 -26.19 -8.18 43.65
C VAL A 103 -26.40 -9.52 44.35
N ASP A 104 -25.59 -9.82 45.36
CA ASP A 104 -25.87 -10.87 46.34
C ASP A 104 -26.84 -10.29 47.38
N PRO A 105 -28.11 -10.74 47.47
CA PRO A 105 -29.10 -10.18 48.38
C PRO A 105 -28.95 -10.63 49.84
N SER A 106 -27.80 -11.15 50.27
CA SER A 106 -27.64 -11.77 51.59
C SER A 106 -26.78 -11.02 52.62
N LEU A 107 -26.38 -9.76 52.39
CA LEU A 107 -25.60 -9.00 53.37
C LEU A 107 -26.31 -7.72 53.88
N PRO A 108 -26.36 -7.47 55.20
CA PRO A 108 -27.05 -6.32 55.78
C PRO A 108 -26.22 -5.03 55.66
N PRO A 109 -26.86 -3.84 55.67
CA PRO A 109 -26.18 -2.57 55.42
C PRO A 109 -25.43 -2.10 56.67
N VAL A 110 -24.17 -1.70 56.51
CA VAL A 110 -23.42 -0.98 57.54
C VAL A 110 -23.45 0.51 57.20
N THR A 111 -24.10 1.27 58.08
CA THR A 111 -24.11 2.73 58.14
C THR A 111 -22.93 3.26 58.96
N GLY A 112 -22.23 4.29 58.49
CA GLY A 112 -21.27 5.08 59.29
C GLY A 112 -20.82 6.38 58.58
N PRO A 113 -20.46 7.46 59.31
CA PRO A 113 -20.84 8.85 58.98
C PRO A 113 -19.68 9.77 58.48
N PRO A 114 -19.95 11.05 58.12
CA PRO A 114 -19.03 11.91 57.36
C PRO A 114 -18.19 12.88 58.21
N GLY A 115 -17.00 13.29 57.74
CA GLY A 115 -16.18 14.33 58.40
C GLY A 115 -14.88 14.74 57.69
N THR A 116 -14.71 16.06 57.59
CA THR A 116 -13.69 16.95 57.00
C THR A 116 -12.19 16.85 57.42
N ALA A 117 -11.33 17.23 56.46
CA ALA A 117 -10.08 18.04 56.51
C ALA A 117 -8.85 17.64 57.38
N GLY A 118 -7.67 17.60 56.74
CA GLY A 118 -6.34 17.73 57.37
C GLY A 118 -5.19 17.02 56.63
N ASP A 119 -4.26 17.77 56.06
CA ASP A 119 -2.87 17.37 55.72
C ASP A 119 -1.95 17.78 56.92
N PRO A 120 -0.69 17.32 57.15
CA PRO A 120 0.28 16.68 56.24
C PRO A 120 1.20 15.56 56.82
N THR A 121 2.07 15.04 55.93
CA THR A 121 3.39 14.38 56.12
C THR A 121 3.54 12.87 55.88
N GLY A 122 4.28 12.51 54.81
CA GLY A 122 4.84 11.19 54.49
C GLY A 122 5.68 11.22 53.19
N PRO A 123 6.73 10.39 53.02
CA PRO A 123 7.98 10.72 52.29
C PRO A 123 7.93 10.57 50.74
N PRO A 124 8.93 11.11 50.00
CA PRO A 124 8.87 11.24 48.54
C PRO A 124 9.12 9.89 47.85
N THR A 125 8.28 9.58 46.86
CA THR A 125 8.51 8.51 45.88
C THR A 125 9.21 9.11 44.65
N PRO A 126 10.19 8.43 44.00
CA PRO A 126 10.95 9.00 42.89
C PRO A 126 10.07 9.12 41.64
N GLY A 127 10.03 10.31 41.05
CA GLY A 127 9.24 10.62 39.87
C GLY A 127 9.74 9.97 38.58
N GLY A 128 8.79 9.48 37.79
CA GLY A 128 8.88 9.43 36.33
C GLY A 128 8.10 10.63 35.74
N PRO A 129 8.47 11.16 34.57
CA PRO A 129 8.01 12.46 34.12
C PRO A 129 6.56 12.43 33.63
N ASP A 130 5.64 12.87 34.50
CA ASP A 130 4.41 13.51 34.07
C ASP A 130 4.77 14.81 33.35
N SER A 131 4.45 14.87 32.06
CA SER A 131 4.58 16.11 31.28
C SER A 131 3.57 17.12 31.80
N ALA A 132 4.11 18.18 32.39
CA ALA A 132 3.38 19.25 33.06
C ALA A 132 2.38 19.95 32.13
N THR A 133 1.10 19.87 32.46
CA THR A 133 0.08 20.83 32.05
C THR A 133 0.21 22.08 32.92
N GLY A 134 0.79 23.15 32.38
CA GLY A 134 0.66 24.50 32.94
C GLY A 134 -0.76 25.06 32.71
N PRO A 135 -1.29 25.90 33.61
CA PRO A 135 -2.65 26.41 33.48
C PRO A 135 -2.70 27.61 32.52
N GLY A 136 -3.55 27.53 31.48
CA GLY A 136 -4.09 28.71 30.78
C GLY A 136 -3.79 28.91 29.29
N GLY A 137 -3.20 27.94 28.58
CA GLY A 137 -3.14 27.94 27.10
C GLY A 137 -4.29 27.14 26.48
N PRO A 138 -4.75 27.45 25.25
CA PRO A 138 -5.64 26.53 24.53
C PRO A 138 -4.94 25.18 24.42
N THR A 139 -5.57 24.14 24.95
CA THR A 139 -5.09 22.76 24.81
C THR A 139 -5.01 22.45 23.32
N PHE A 140 -3.79 22.19 22.83
CA PHE A 140 -3.59 21.73 21.46
C PHE A 140 -4.32 20.39 21.28
N GLU A 141 -5.25 20.35 20.33
CA GLU A 141 -5.96 19.14 19.95
C GLU A 141 -5.37 18.64 18.63
N ASP A 142 -4.59 17.56 18.71
CA ASP A 142 -4.06 16.90 17.52
C ASP A 142 -5.24 16.36 16.68
N PRO A 143 -5.37 16.78 15.41
CA PRO A 143 -6.51 16.36 14.58
C PRO A 143 -6.65 14.84 14.46
N ARG A 144 -5.54 14.09 14.61
CA ARG A 144 -5.52 12.62 14.50
C ARG A 144 -6.27 11.90 15.62
N LEU A 145 -6.48 12.54 16.78
CA LEU A 145 -7.03 11.89 17.98
C LEU A 145 -8.56 11.73 17.98
N GLY A 146 -9.30 12.48 17.14
CA GLY A 146 -10.77 12.52 17.21
C GLY A 146 -11.53 12.32 15.90
N LEU A 147 -10.84 12.17 14.75
CA LEU A 147 -11.45 12.17 13.40
C LEU A 147 -12.42 13.35 13.15
N GLY A 148 -12.16 14.48 13.80
CA GLY A 148 -13.00 15.66 13.73
C GLY A 148 -13.02 16.32 12.35
N ASP A 149 -14.02 17.18 12.14
CA ASP A 149 -14.27 17.86 10.87
C ASP A 149 -13.43 19.13 10.70
N ILE A 150 -12.52 19.40 11.63
CA ILE A 150 -11.70 20.62 11.69
C ILE A 150 -10.28 20.25 12.10
N ALA A 151 -9.29 20.75 11.36
CA ALA A 151 -7.88 20.73 11.77
C ALA A 151 -7.37 22.17 11.91
N ARG A 152 -6.67 22.44 13.03
CA ARG A 152 -6.02 23.73 13.27
C ARG A 152 -4.51 23.56 13.23
N PRO A 153 -3.77 24.50 12.64
CA PRO A 153 -2.32 24.47 12.69
C PRO A 153 -1.81 24.70 14.11
N ASP A 154 -0.65 24.11 14.40
CA ASP A 154 0.08 24.32 15.64
C ASP A 154 1.57 24.60 15.40
N ARG A 155 2.28 24.89 16.48
CA ARG A 155 3.72 25.21 16.46
C ARG A 155 4.59 24.10 17.05
N VAL A 156 4.01 22.93 17.35
CA VAL A 156 4.75 21.79 17.92
C VAL A 156 5.35 20.97 16.79
N THR A 157 6.37 21.52 16.15
CA THR A 157 6.99 20.98 14.92
C THR A 157 8.10 19.96 15.18
N THR A 158 8.34 19.58 16.43
CA THR A 158 9.32 18.57 16.83
C THR A 158 8.89 17.16 16.43
N GLY A 159 9.86 16.24 16.39
CA GLY A 159 9.61 14.83 16.06
C GLY A 159 8.73 14.15 17.11
N GLU A 160 8.16 13.00 16.72
CA GLU A 160 7.24 12.22 17.55
C GLU A 160 7.88 10.88 17.89
N GLU A 161 7.89 10.46 19.15
CA GLU A 161 8.57 9.22 19.54
C GLU A 161 7.85 7.99 18.96
N ARG A 162 6.53 7.95 19.06
CA ARG A 162 5.72 6.78 18.71
C ARG A 162 4.39 7.18 18.08
N LEU A 163 4.06 6.48 17.00
CA LEU A 163 2.76 6.52 16.35
C LEU A 163 2.17 5.11 16.30
N ASP A 164 0.88 5.00 16.55
CA ASP A 164 0.14 3.74 16.51
C ASP A 164 -0.83 3.77 15.32
N TYR A 165 -0.77 2.76 14.46
CA TYR A 165 -1.62 2.62 13.27
C TYR A 165 -2.35 1.29 13.28
N ARG A 166 -3.67 1.30 13.08
CA ARG A 166 -4.48 0.08 13.02
C ARG A 166 -4.79 -0.25 11.58
N THR A 167 -4.31 -1.39 11.09
CA THR A 167 -4.62 -1.79 9.72
C THR A 167 -5.98 -2.46 9.63
N VAL A 168 -6.80 -1.94 8.72
CA VAL A 168 -8.17 -2.41 8.48
C VAL A 168 -8.33 -2.99 7.08
N PHE A 169 -7.31 -2.85 6.23
CA PHE A 169 -7.34 -3.26 4.83
C PHE A 169 -6.39 -4.41 4.55
N ASP A 170 -6.78 -5.32 3.66
CA ASP A 170 -5.91 -6.33 3.05
C ASP A 170 -6.15 -6.37 1.52
N PRO A 171 -5.17 -6.01 0.67
CA PRO A 171 -3.82 -5.57 1.00
C PRO A 171 -3.76 -4.34 1.90
N SER A 172 -2.83 -4.35 2.85
CA SER A 172 -2.54 -3.26 3.76
C SER A 172 -1.96 -2.07 3.00
N ILE A 173 -2.61 -0.92 3.08
CA ILE A 173 -2.14 0.35 2.51
C ILE A 173 -1.38 1.19 3.54
N VAL A 174 -0.76 0.56 4.54
CA VAL A 174 -0.06 1.25 5.64
C VAL A 174 0.86 2.36 5.11
N PRO A 175 0.78 3.57 5.69
CA PRO A 175 -0.09 4.04 6.76
C PRO A 175 -1.15 5.01 6.19
N PHE A 176 -1.69 4.70 5.00
CA PHE A 176 -2.42 5.63 4.15
C PHE A 176 -3.92 5.38 4.09
N LYS A 177 -4.52 4.67 5.07
CA LYS A 177 -5.98 4.62 5.14
C LYS A 177 -6.54 6.02 5.35
N ARG A 178 -7.64 6.31 4.66
CA ARG A 178 -8.39 7.55 4.83
C ARG A 178 -9.41 7.33 5.94
N ASN A 179 -9.14 7.84 7.14
CA ASN A 179 -10.20 7.94 8.14
C ASN A 179 -10.96 9.24 7.97
N ARG A 180 -10.24 10.34 7.67
CA ARG A 180 -10.82 11.66 7.45
C ARG A 180 -10.04 12.46 6.42
N ALA A 181 -10.74 13.28 5.66
CA ALA A 181 -10.23 14.24 4.69
C ALA A 181 -10.94 15.59 4.89
N LEU A 182 -10.17 16.67 4.82
CA LEU A 182 -10.63 18.06 4.88
C LEU A 182 -10.22 18.75 3.57
N ASP A 183 -11.15 19.47 2.96
CA ASP A 183 -11.02 20.00 1.60
C ASP A 183 -11.31 21.51 1.48
N GLU A 184 -11.58 22.20 2.59
CA GLU A 184 -11.81 23.64 2.65
C GLU A 184 -10.80 24.33 3.57
N VAL A 185 -10.30 25.50 3.16
CA VAL A 185 -9.51 26.42 3.99
C VAL A 185 -10.40 27.58 4.43
N ASP A 186 -10.65 27.72 5.74
CA ASP A 186 -11.50 28.78 6.29
C ASP A 186 -10.71 30.08 6.58
N VAL A 187 -11.42 31.17 6.91
CA VAL A 187 -10.90 32.52 7.16
C VAL A 187 -9.91 32.62 8.32
N ASP A 188 -9.96 31.68 9.27
CA ASP A 188 -9.03 31.56 10.40
C ASP A 188 -7.86 30.61 10.10
N TYR A 189 -7.70 30.22 8.83
CA TYR A 189 -6.78 29.20 8.33
C TYR A 189 -7.05 27.77 8.82
N SER A 190 -8.13 27.50 9.56
CA SER A 190 -8.48 26.12 9.87
C SER A 190 -8.89 25.37 8.60
N LEU A 191 -8.57 24.08 8.55
CA LEU A 191 -9.01 23.18 7.49
C LEU A 191 -10.33 22.53 7.92
N LYS A 192 -11.29 22.43 7.01
CA LYS A 192 -12.63 21.88 7.27
C LYS A 192 -13.12 20.99 6.14
N VAL A 193 -14.18 20.22 6.40
CA VAL A 193 -14.97 19.60 5.34
C VAL A 193 -15.90 20.64 4.73
N GLU A 194 -15.81 20.82 3.42
CA GLU A 194 -16.73 21.66 2.66
C GLU A 194 -18.15 21.15 2.88
N ARG A 195 -19.03 22.00 3.43
CA ARG A 195 -20.39 21.61 3.79
C ARG A 195 -21.23 21.32 2.55
N ARG A 196 -21.25 20.05 2.17
CA ARG A 196 -22.15 19.48 1.17
C ARG A 196 -23.01 18.39 1.81
N GLY A 197 -24.15 18.10 1.20
CA GLY A 197 -25.03 17.02 1.65
C GLY A 197 -24.37 15.66 1.52
N PHE A 198 -24.87 14.68 2.27
CA PHE A 198 -24.42 13.29 2.15
C PHE A 198 -24.98 12.65 0.88
N VAL A 199 -24.16 11.83 0.23
CA VAL A 199 -24.54 11.03 -0.93
C VAL A 199 -24.60 9.56 -0.50
N ARG A 200 -25.77 8.93 -0.66
CA ARG A 200 -25.93 7.51 -0.39
C ARG A 200 -25.19 6.67 -1.42
N LEU A 201 -24.44 5.68 -0.95
CA LEU A 201 -23.75 4.69 -1.75
C LEU A 201 -24.54 3.39 -1.77
N ALA A 202 -24.76 2.84 -2.97
CA ALA A 202 -25.25 1.48 -3.12
C ALA A 202 -24.05 0.55 -3.34
N PRO A 203 -23.96 -0.60 -2.63
CA PRO A 203 -23.03 -1.66 -3.00
C PRO A 203 -23.27 -2.08 -4.45
N ILE A 204 -22.21 -2.14 -5.25
CA ILE A 204 -22.33 -2.34 -6.71
C ILE A 204 -22.19 -3.81 -7.14
N GLY A 205 -22.08 -4.72 -6.16
CA GLY A 205 -21.74 -6.12 -6.37
C GLY A 205 -20.25 -6.32 -6.61
N ASN A 206 -19.84 -7.57 -6.70
CA ASN A 206 -18.45 -8.02 -6.87
C ASN A 206 -17.87 -7.74 -8.27
N ARG A 207 -18.13 -6.55 -8.82
CA ARG A 207 -17.65 -6.08 -10.13
C ARG A 207 -16.54 -5.05 -9.92
N LEU A 208 -15.36 -5.37 -10.41
CA LEU A 208 -14.21 -4.46 -10.44
C LEU A 208 -14.11 -3.81 -11.82
N ASP A 209 -13.95 -2.48 -11.86
CA ASP A 209 -13.77 -1.77 -13.12
C ASP A 209 -12.32 -1.89 -13.62
N PRO A 210 -12.08 -1.79 -14.94
CA PRO A 210 -10.72 -1.72 -15.46
C PRO A 210 -9.92 -0.59 -14.80
N GLY A 211 -8.67 -0.88 -14.43
CA GLY A 211 -7.81 0.08 -13.75
C GLY A 211 -8.13 0.30 -12.27
N HIS A 212 -9.06 -0.44 -11.68
CA HIS A 212 -9.28 -0.46 -10.23
C HIS A 212 -8.59 -1.67 -9.57
N GLU A 213 -8.28 -1.52 -8.28
CA GLU A 213 -7.70 -2.55 -7.43
C GLU A 213 -8.64 -2.82 -6.24
N ALA A 214 -8.78 -4.08 -5.84
CA ALA A 214 -9.67 -4.51 -4.76
C ALA A 214 -8.94 -4.65 -3.41
N PHE A 215 -9.68 -4.39 -2.34
CA PHE A 215 -9.23 -4.44 -0.95
C PHE A 215 -10.33 -5.02 -0.06
N TRP A 216 -9.97 -6.02 0.76
CA TRP A 216 -10.75 -6.40 1.91
C TRP A 216 -10.69 -5.30 2.96
N GLY A 217 -11.82 -4.94 3.54
CA GLY A 217 -11.93 -4.13 4.74
C GLY A 217 -12.57 -4.94 5.88
N SER A 218 -12.05 -4.80 7.09
CA SER A 218 -12.66 -5.35 8.31
C SER A 218 -12.56 -4.33 9.43
N VAL A 219 -13.69 -3.99 10.03
CA VAL A 219 -13.78 -3.03 11.14
C VAL A 219 -14.78 -3.49 12.19
N LEU A 220 -14.55 -3.08 13.44
CA LEU A 220 -15.60 -3.06 14.45
C LEU A 220 -16.29 -1.71 14.43
N VAL A 221 -17.61 -1.73 14.46
CA VAL A 221 -18.46 -0.55 14.59
C VAL A 221 -19.17 -0.65 15.93
N ASP A 222 -19.00 0.36 16.78
CA ASP A 222 -19.89 0.59 17.90
C ASP A 222 -21.14 1.30 17.38
N ALA A 223 -22.12 0.49 16.99
CA ALA A 223 -23.30 0.94 16.31
C ALA A 223 -24.23 1.65 17.30
N ARG A 224 -24.67 2.85 16.92
CA ARG A 224 -25.84 3.52 17.52
C ARG A 224 -26.86 3.67 16.41
N ALA A 225 -28.04 3.06 16.57
CA ALA A 225 -29.06 3.02 15.52
C ALA A 225 -29.35 4.41 14.95
N GLY A 226 -29.24 4.56 13.63
CA GLY A 226 -29.49 5.81 12.92
C GLY A 226 -28.38 6.87 13.03
N GLN A 227 -27.29 6.62 13.77
CA GLN A 227 -26.14 7.53 13.83
C GLN A 227 -25.08 7.14 12.81
N ARG A 228 -24.48 8.15 12.17
CA ARG A 228 -23.36 7.95 11.24
C ARG A 228 -22.11 7.58 12.02
N VAL A 229 -21.44 6.53 11.56
CA VAL A 229 -20.11 6.14 12.03
C VAL A 229 -19.12 6.35 10.89
N PRO A 230 -17.99 7.06 11.10
CA PRO A 230 -16.93 7.14 10.09
C PRO A 230 -16.46 5.74 9.69
N LEU A 231 -16.33 5.52 8.38
CA LEU A 231 -15.83 4.28 7.81
C LEU A 231 -14.52 4.58 7.07
N PRO A 232 -13.43 3.84 7.33
CA PRO A 232 -12.18 4.07 6.64
C PRO A 232 -12.32 3.74 5.15
N SER A 233 -11.62 4.47 4.29
CA SER A 233 -11.55 4.20 2.84
C SER A 233 -10.13 4.16 2.31
N VAL A 234 -9.96 3.55 1.13
CA VAL A 234 -8.68 3.49 0.42
C VAL A 234 -8.44 4.79 -0.36
N SER A 235 -9.45 5.28 -1.07
CA SER A 235 -9.40 6.47 -1.93
C SER A 235 -10.73 7.25 -1.86
N PRO A 236 -10.79 8.52 -2.30
CA PRO A 236 -12.05 9.25 -2.39
C PRO A 236 -13.00 8.62 -3.42
N GLU A 237 -12.43 8.06 -4.48
CA GLU A 237 -13.15 7.42 -5.60
C GLU A 237 -13.50 5.95 -5.32
N SER A 238 -13.19 5.44 -4.12
CA SER A 238 -13.46 4.07 -3.74
C SER A 238 -14.96 3.73 -3.80
N ARG A 239 -15.28 2.49 -4.12
CA ARG A 239 -16.66 1.99 -4.19
C ARG A 239 -16.80 0.78 -3.28
N ILE A 240 -17.89 0.72 -2.52
CA ILE A 240 -18.25 -0.49 -1.79
C ILE A 240 -18.79 -1.49 -2.81
N LEU A 241 -18.11 -2.63 -2.95
CA LEU A 241 -18.52 -3.70 -3.86
C LEU A 241 -19.56 -4.59 -3.17
N SER A 242 -19.23 -5.06 -1.98
CA SER A 242 -20.07 -5.96 -1.19
C SER A 242 -19.70 -5.83 0.30
N TYR A 243 -20.61 -6.26 1.17
CA TYR A 243 -20.39 -6.25 2.61
C TYR A 243 -21.19 -7.37 3.31
N GLU A 244 -20.79 -7.66 4.54
CA GLU A 244 -21.51 -8.46 5.51
C GLU A 244 -21.33 -7.84 6.90
N ALA A 245 -22.37 -7.93 7.71
CA ALA A 245 -22.39 -7.47 9.09
C ALA A 245 -22.64 -8.64 10.04
N THR A 246 -21.87 -8.72 11.12
CA THR A 246 -22.05 -9.71 12.19
C THR A 246 -22.20 -8.98 13.54
N PRO A 247 -23.36 -9.09 14.24
CA PRO A 247 -24.57 -9.79 13.80
C PRO A 247 -25.21 -9.14 12.56
N PRO A 248 -26.09 -9.85 11.82
CA PRO A 248 -26.77 -9.30 10.65
C PRO A 248 -27.62 -8.09 11.00
N VAL A 249 -27.20 -6.91 10.54
CA VAL A 249 -27.89 -5.63 10.70
C VAL A 249 -27.92 -4.88 9.37
N GLY A 250 -28.93 -4.04 9.16
CA GLY A 250 -29.02 -3.21 7.96
C GLY A 250 -28.03 -2.05 8.04
N LEU A 251 -27.25 -1.87 6.97
CA LEU A 251 -26.28 -0.78 6.87
C LEU A 251 -26.61 0.15 5.70
N VAL A 252 -26.56 1.46 5.94
CA VAL A 252 -26.61 2.49 4.91
C VAL A 252 -25.22 3.12 4.77
N PHE A 253 -24.65 3.07 3.58
CA PHE A 253 -23.36 3.70 3.28
C PHE A 253 -23.58 5.08 2.67
N GLU A 254 -22.77 6.05 3.08
CA GLU A 254 -22.84 7.43 2.61
C GLU A 254 -21.43 8.03 2.44
N LYS A 255 -21.32 9.12 1.67
CA LYS A 255 -20.15 10.01 1.68
C LYS A 255 -20.53 11.47 1.87
N ASP A 256 -19.64 12.27 2.45
CA ASP A 256 -19.77 13.73 2.50
C ASP A 256 -19.06 14.44 1.32
N GLY A 257 -18.96 15.78 1.38
CA GLY A 257 -18.33 16.62 0.34
C GLY A 257 -16.85 16.35 0.09
N ALA A 258 -16.12 15.87 1.09
CA ALA A 258 -14.70 15.53 1.02
C ALA A 258 -14.46 14.04 0.67
N ASP A 259 -15.52 13.32 0.28
CA ASP A 259 -15.52 11.88 0.05
C ASP A 259 -15.09 11.08 1.30
N ASN A 260 -15.40 11.56 2.52
CA ASN A 260 -15.30 10.72 3.73
C ASN A 260 -16.45 9.73 3.74
N PHE A 261 -16.18 8.47 4.09
CA PHE A 261 -17.18 7.43 4.08
C PHE A 261 -17.81 7.30 5.45
N TYR A 262 -19.09 6.95 5.45
CA TYR A 262 -19.86 6.70 6.66
C TYR A 262 -20.68 5.44 6.48
N VAL A 263 -20.93 4.78 7.60
CA VAL A 263 -21.90 3.71 7.72
C VAL A 263 -22.91 4.08 8.79
N THR A 264 -24.20 3.93 8.47
CA THR A 264 -25.30 4.16 9.41
C THR A 264 -26.00 2.82 9.65
N PRO A 265 -25.84 2.21 10.82
CA PRO A 265 -26.50 0.97 11.19
C PRO A 265 -27.96 1.22 11.63
N ASP A 266 -28.84 0.26 11.38
CA ASP A 266 -30.24 0.29 11.83
C ASP A 266 -30.46 -0.28 13.24
N ALA A 267 -29.41 -0.87 13.84
CA ALA A 267 -29.42 -1.42 15.19
C ALA A 267 -28.27 -0.85 16.04
N THR A 268 -28.41 -0.97 17.37
CA THR A 268 -27.40 -0.56 18.35
C THR A 268 -26.63 -1.78 18.87
N GLY A 269 -25.33 -1.63 19.07
CA GLY A 269 -24.44 -2.66 19.62
C GLY A 269 -23.15 -2.80 18.83
N ARG A 270 -22.31 -3.77 19.19
CA ARG A 270 -21.07 -4.02 18.47
C ARG A 270 -21.34 -4.83 17.20
N VAL A 271 -20.89 -4.30 16.06
CA VAL A 271 -21.08 -4.90 14.74
C VAL A 271 -19.73 -5.01 14.04
N ARG A 272 -19.35 -6.24 13.68
CA ARG A 272 -18.25 -6.52 12.76
C ARG A 272 -18.74 -6.24 11.34
N VAL A 273 -18.10 -5.32 10.63
CA VAL A 273 -18.39 -5.07 9.21
C VAL A 273 -17.20 -5.53 8.38
N VAL A 274 -17.40 -6.60 7.61
CA VAL A 274 -16.45 -7.07 6.60
C VAL A 274 -16.96 -6.62 5.24
N PHE A 275 -16.13 -5.97 4.45
CA PHE A 275 -16.54 -5.43 3.15
C PHE A 275 -15.42 -5.54 2.12
N VAL A 276 -15.80 -5.53 0.84
CA VAL A 276 -14.87 -5.34 -0.26
C VAL A 276 -15.06 -3.93 -0.79
N MET A 277 -13.97 -3.20 -0.92
CA MET A 277 -13.97 -1.95 -1.68
C MET A 277 -12.88 -1.95 -2.74
N ASP A 278 -13.08 -1.13 -3.77
CA ASP A 278 -12.04 -0.89 -4.76
C ASP A 278 -11.45 0.51 -4.65
N ALA A 279 -10.37 0.75 -5.38
CA ALA A 279 -9.79 2.07 -5.59
C ALA A 279 -9.18 2.15 -7.00
N PRO A 280 -9.20 3.31 -7.67
CA PRO A 280 -8.46 3.49 -8.91
C PRO A 280 -6.96 3.28 -8.69
N ALA A 281 -6.29 2.49 -9.53
CA ALA A 281 -4.84 2.27 -9.45
C ALA A 281 -4.06 3.60 -9.56
N GLY A 282 -4.58 4.54 -10.35
CA GLY A 282 -4.03 5.89 -10.51
C GLY A 282 -4.05 6.73 -9.22
N TYR A 283 -4.80 6.34 -8.19
CA TYR A 283 -4.76 6.98 -6.88
C TYR A 283 -3.42 6.80 -6.18
N PHE A 284 -2.79 5.64 -6.36
CA PHE A 284 -1.50 5.31 -5.72
C PHE A 284 -0.29 5.88 -6.48
N GLY A 285 -0.47 6.21 -7.75
CA GLY A 285 0.53 6.82 -8.60
C GLY A 285 0.03 6.90 -10.04
N ARG A 286 0.23 8.05 -10.68
CA ARG A 286 -0.07 8.26 -12.11
C ARG A 286 0.97 9.19 -12.73
N GLN A 287 1.12 9.09 -14.04
CA GLN A 287 1.93 10.04 -14.79
C GLN A 287 1.25 11.42 -14.75
N LEU A 288 2.04 12.47 -14.51
CA LEU A 288 1.54 13.84 -14.53
C LEU A 288 1.36 14.31 -15.98
N PRO A 289 0.24 15.01 -16.29
CA PRO A 289 -0.01 15.54 -17.62
C PRO A 289 0.93 16.71 -17.92
N THR A 290 1.58 16.68 -19.06
CA THR A 290 2.42 17.79 -19.53
C THR A 290 1.58 18.83 -20.25
N GLY A 291 1.99 20.11 -20.16
CA GLY A 291 1.38 21.22 -20.91
C GLY A 291 0.00 21.67 -20.42
N LEU A 292 -0.54 21.05 -19.36
CA LEU A 292 -1.70 21.58 -18.64
C LEU A 292 -1.26 22.65 -17.64
N THR A 293 -2.23 23.38 -17.10
CA THR A 293 -2.08 24.41 -16.08
C THR A 293 -3.08 24.17 -14.95
N PRO A 294 -2.93 24.81 -13.77
CA PRO A 294 -3.96 24.77 -12.73
C PRO A 294 -5.35 25.22 -13.20
N ARG A 295 -5.45 26.00 -14.28
CA ARG A 295 -6.74 26.39 -14.86
C ARG A 295 -7.45 25.25 -15.59
N ASP A 296 -6.75 24.18 -15.95
CA ASP A 296 -7.35 23.01 -16.61
C ASP A 296 -8.05 22.07 -15.61
N VAL A 297 -7.94 22.36 -14.31
CA VAL A 297 -8.79 21.75 -13.28
C VAL A 297 -10.26 22.10 -13.55
N PRO A 298 -11.18 21.11 -13.51
CA PRO A 298 -12.62 21.36 -13.66
C PRO A 298 -13.12 22.42 -12.69
N ALA A 299 -13.88 23.40 -13.20
CA ALA A 299 -14.34 24.55 -12.41
C ALA A 299 -15.03 24.15 -11.08
N ARG A 300 -15.82 23.06 -11.10
CA ARG A 300 -16.52 22.52 -9.91
C ARG A 300 -15.60 22.00 -8.79
N LEU A 301 -14.34 21.70 -9.12
CA LEU A 301 -13.34 21.20 -8.16
C LEU A 301 -12.36 22.29 -7.75
N ARG A 302 -12.33 23.44 -8.44
CA ARG A 302 -11.38 24.50 -8.10
C ARG A 302 -11.66 25.01 -6.69
N PRO A 303 -10.63 25.08 -5.84
CA PRO A 303 -10.78 25.58 -4.48
C PRO A 303 -10.99 27.09 -4.49
N HIS A 304 -11.73 27.59 -3.50
CA HIS A 304 -12.03 29.02 -3.33
C HIS A 304 -11.65 29.49 -1.92
N PRO A 305 -10.36 29.42 -1.53
CA PRO A 305 -9.94 29.90 -0.23
C PRO A 305 -10.19 31.42 -0.10
N PRO A 306 -10.33 31.95 1.12
CA PRO A 306 -10.49 33.38 1.36
C PRO A 306 -9.43 34.21 0.62
N ALA A 307 -9.84 35.30 -0.02
CA ALA A 307 -8.97 36.04 -0.94
C ALA A 307 -7.65 36.54 -0.32
N ALA A 308 -7.64 36.82 0.99
CA ALA A 308 -6.41 37.18 1.71
C ALA A 308 -5.43 35.98 1.79
N ILE A 309 -5.95 34.80 2.13
CA ILE A 309 -5.18 33.55 2.21
C ILE A 309 -4.68 33.15 0.82
N ALA A 310 -5.52 33.25 -0.22
CA ALA A 310 -5.10 32.98 -1.60
C ALA A 310 -3.91 33.86 -2.03
N ARG A 311 -3.96 35.16 -1.72
CA ARG A 311 -2.84 36.08 -2.01
C ARG A 311 -1.59 35.75 -1.22
N GLU A 312 -1.72 35.40 0.05
CA GLU A 312 -0.58 34.99 0.88
C GLU A 312 0.04 33.69 0.37
N ALA A 313 -0.77 32.70 0.00
CA ALA A 313 -0.32 31.43 -0.56
C ALA A 313 0.47 31.63 -1.86
N VAL A 314 0.01 32.51 -2.76
CA VAL A 314 0.77 32.88 -3.97
C VAL A 314 2.11 33.55 -3.61
N ALA A 315 2.14 34.41 -2.59
CA ALA A 315 3.37 35.04 -2.14
C ALA A 315 4.35 34.03 -1.52
N VAL A 316 3.85 33.10 -0.71
CA VAL A 316 4.63 31.99 -0.13
C VAL A 316 5.18 31.09 -1.23
N ALA A 317 4.37 30.69 -2.20
CA ALA A 317 4.81 29.87 -3.33
C ALA A 317 5.98 30.53 -4.09
N ARG A 318 5.90 31.84 -4.37
CA ARG A 318 6.99 32.58 -5.02
C ARG A 318 8.27 32.63 -4.18
N LEU A 319 8.14 32.85 -2.86
CA LEU A 319 9.28 32.83 -1.95
C LEU A 319 9.90 31.42 -1.82
N ALA A 320 9.09 30.38 -1.98
CA ALA A 320 9.50 28.99 -2.06
C ALA A 320 10.15 28.61 -3.42
N GLY A 321 10.26 29.55 -4.37
CA GLY A 321 10.80 29.29 -5.70
C GLY A 321 9.83 28.58 -6.65
N ILE A 322 8.55 28.53 -6.32
CA ILE A 322 7.49 27.90 -7.12
C ILE A 322 6.86 28.99 -7.99
N ASP A 323 6.90 28.82 -9.32
CA ASP A 323 6.23 29.72 -10.26
C ASP A 323 4.77 29.28 -10.50
N PRO A 324 3.76 30.03 -10.02
CA PRO A 324 2.35 29.70 -10.23
C PRO A 324 1.90 29.68 -11.70
N ALA A 325 2.66 30.29 -12.60
CA ALA A 325 2.35 30.34 -14.02
C ALA A 325 2.95 29.17 -14.82
N ALA A 326 3.79 28.34 -14.18
CA ALA A 326 4.36 27.17 -14.82
C ALA A 326 3.29 26.10 -15.15
N PRO A 327 3.62 25.14 -16.03
CA PRO A 327 2.77 23.98 -16.26
C PRO A 327 2.41 23.22 -14.98
N TYR A 328 1.25 22.57 -14.96
CA TYR A 328 0.66 21.90 -13.79
C TYR A 328 1.60 20.85 -13.18
N ASP A 329 2.24 20.03 -14.02
CA ASP A 329 3.23 19.04 -13.60
C ASP A 329 4.44 19.69 -12.91
N VAL A 330 4.93 20.81 -13.45
CA VAL A 330 6.02 21.57 -12.86
C VAL A 330 5.61 22.18 -11.52
N VAL A 331 4.46 22.88 -11.46
CA VAL A 331 3.95 23.48 -10.22
C VAL A 331 3.76 22.43 -9.13
N LEU A 332 3.10 21.31 -9.47
CA LEU A 332 2.81 20.27 -8.51
C LEU A 332 4.09 19.56 -8.05
N ASN A 333 5.02 19.24 -8.95
CA ASN A 333 6.29 18.62 -8.58
C ASN A 333 7.14 19.53 -7.68
N SER A 334 7.23 20.84 -8.00
CA SER A 334 7.91 21.80 -7.14
C SER A 334 7.25 21.95 -5.77
N LEU A 335 5.92 21.94 -5.71
CA LEU A 335 5.18 22.00 -4.46
C LEU A 335 5.46 20.76 -3.58
N VAL A 336 5.35 19.56 -4.17
CA VAL A 336 5.63 18.31 -3.46
C VAL A 336 7.08 18.25 -2.99
N GLY A 337 8.04 18.57 -3.86
CA GLY A 337 9.45 18.60 -3.53
C GLY A 337 9.76 19.57 -2.38
N TYR A 338 9.17 20.78 -2.40
CA TYR A 338 9.37 21.78 -1.36
C TYR A 338 8.87 21.29 0.02
N PHE A 339 7.65 20.76 0.11
CA PHE A 339 7.09 20.32 1.39
C PHE A 339 7.66 18.98 1.89
N ARG A 340 8.18 18.13 0.98
CA ARG A 340 8.96 16.93 1.36
C ARG A 340 10.29 17.25 2.02
N ALA A 341 10.88 18.40 1.68
CA ALA A 341 12.17 18.84 2.20
C ALA A 341 12.11 19.37 3.65
N PHE A 342 10.92 19.47 4.25
CA PHE A 342 10.78 19.90 5.64
C PHE A 342 11.51 18.93 6.57
N GLU A 343 11.89 19.41 7.75
CA GLU A 343 12.52 18.59 8.79
C GLU A 343 11.87 18.87 10.15
N PRO A 344 11.78 17.90 11.07
CA PRO A 344 11.40 18.19 12.45
C PRO A 344 12.35 19.21 13.09
N GLY A 345 11.84 20.04 13.99
CA GLY A 345 12.66 21.03 14.72
C GLY A 345 11.84 22.23 15.20
N GLU A 346 12.47 23.17 15.89
CA GLU A 346 11.79 24.38 16.37
C GLU A 346 11.31 25.25 15.21
N PRO A 347 10.07 25.76 15.26
CA PRO A 347 9.56 26.63 14.22
C PRO A 347 10.28 27.98 14.26
N PRO A 348 10.35 28.73 13.14
CA PRO A 348 10.87 30.09 13.17
C PRO A 348 10.05 30.97 14.12
N PRO A 349 10.63 32.10 14.60
CA PRO A 349 9.90 33.08 15.39
C PRO A 349 8.60 33.51 14.70
N SER A 350 7.54 33.73 15.49
CA SER A 350 6.21 34.03 14.96
C SER A 350 6.22 35.26 14.05
N ALA A 351 5.78 35.11 12.81
CA ALA A 351 5.39 36.22 11.94
C ALA A 351 3.87 36.43 12.02
N SER A 352 3.28 36.99 10.96
CA SER A 352 1.87 37.41 10.90
C SER A 352 0.87 36.27 10.86
N SER A 353 1.20 35.12 10.26
CA SER A 353 0.32 33.95 10.18
C SER A 353 1.11 32.66 10.42
N ILE A 354 0.52 31.75 11.19
CA ILE A 354 1.12 30.43 11.47
C ILE A 354 1.34 29.62 10.19
N TYR A 355 0.45 29.77 9.21
CA TYR A 355 0.63 29.18 7.88
C TYR A 355 1.95 29.62 7.24
N ARG A 356 2.21 30.93 7.20
CA ARG A 356 3.43 31.47 6.61
C ARG A 356 4.68 30.99 7.34
N ASP A 357 4.63 30.96 8.67
CA ASP A 357 5.75 30.51 9.50
C ASP A 357 6.08 29.05 9.26
N LEU A 358 5.07 28.18 9.20
CA LEU A 358 5.26 26.77 8.88
C LEU A 358 5.78 26.61 7.44
N ALA A 359 5.16 27.30 6.47
CA ALA A 359 5.49 27.14 5.06
C ALA A 359 6.90 27.64 4.72
N LEU A 360 7.37 28.74 5.31
CA LEU A 360 8.69 29.32 5.04
C LEU A 360 9.76 28.86 6.04
N GLY A 361 9.36 28.36 7.21
CA GLY A 361 10.28 27.85 8.22
C GLY A 361 10.95 26.53 7.85
N HIS A 362 10.34 25.74 6.95
CA HIS A 362 10.80 24.39 6.56
C HIS A 362 10.89 23.43 7.74
N ARG A 363 10.08 23.68 8.79
CA ARG A 363 10.05 22.88 10.01
C ARG A 363 8.69 22.25 10.20
N GLY A 364 8.66 20.94 10.46
CA GLY A 364 7.45 20.23 10.81
C GLY A 364 7.38 18.75 10.41
N VAL A 365 6.58 18.03 11.18
CA VAL A 365 6.16 16.65 10.91
C VAL A 365 4.97 16.60 9.93
N CYS A 366 4.45 15.39 9.66
CA CYS A 366 3.41 15.11 8.66
C CYS A 366 2.22 16.09 8.71
N ARG A 367 1.66 16.37 9.89
CA ARG A 367 0.50 17.26 10.06
C ARG A 367 0.76 18.71 9.62
N HIS A 368 1.99 19.20 9.79
CA HIS A 368 2.38 20.55 9.36
C HIS A 368 2.65 20.61 7.86
N ARG A 369 3.32 19.58 7.32
CA ARG A 369 3.59 19.45 5.88
C ARG A 369 2.30 19.40 5.10
N GLY A 370 1.39 18.51 5.49
CA GLY A 370 0.07 18.39 4.86
C GLY A 370 -0.73 19.68 4.96
N TYR A 371 -0.71 20.35 6.11
CA TYR A 371 -1.44 21.59 6.33
C TYR A 371 -0.94 22.71 5.42
N ALA A 372 0.37 23.00 5.47
CA ALA A 372 0.96 24.07 4.68
C ALA A 372 0.89 23.78 3.17
N PHE A 373 1.00 22.50 2.78
CA PHE A 373 0.78 22.07 1.40
C PHE A 373 -0.63 22.39 0.93
N VAL A 374 -1.67 22.00 1.68
CA VAL A 374 -3.07 22.18 1.26
C VAL A 374 -3.42 23.66 1.13
N VAL A 375 -3.04 24.49 2.10
CA VAL A 375 -3.27 25.95 2.02
C VAL A 375 -2.58 26.55 0.78
N THR A 376 -1.33 26.14 0.52
CA THR A 376 -0.57 26.63 -0.64
C THR A 376 -1.18 26.15 -1.96
N ALA A 377 -1.45 24.85 -2.09
CA ALA A 377 -2.05 24.24 -3.27
C ALA A 377 -3.40 24.90 -3.62
N GLN A 378 -4.27 25.07 -2.63
CA GLN A 378 -5.57 25.69 -2.84
C GLN A 378 -5.45 27.17 -3.25
N GLY A 379 -4.51 27.92 -2.67
CA GLY A 379 -4.23 29.28 -3.10
C GLY A 379 -3.71 29.39 -4.54
N LEU A 380 -3.08 28.33 -5.06
CA LEU A 380 -2.65 28.20 -6.46
C LEU A 380 -3.74 27.64 -7.39
N GLY A 381 -4.95 27.36 -6.87
CA GLY A 381 -6.07 26.81 -7.63
C GLY A 381 -5.99 25.29 -7.86
N ILE A 382 -5.11 24.58 -7.15
CA ILE A 382 -4.97 23.13 -7.20
C ILE A 382 -5.88 22.51 -6.11
N PRO A 383 -6.87 21.66 -6.47
CA PRO A 383 -7.69 20.97 -5.47
C PRO A 383 -6.81 20.03 -4.67
N ALA A 384 -6.72 20.29 -3.37
CA ALA A 384 -5.93 19.51 -2.45
C ALA A 384 -6.74 19.22 -1.18
N ARG A 385 -6.60 18.00 -0.65
CA ARG A 385 -7.23 17.57 0.59
C ARG A 385 -6.20 17.20 1.63
N TYR A 386 -6.48 17.58 2.86
CA TYR A 386 -5.73 17.19 4.05
C TYR A 386 -6.31 15.89 4.58
N VAL A 387 -5.58 14.79 4.47
CA VAL A 387 -6.09 13.46 4.80
C VAL A 387 -5.32 12.89 5.96
N PHE A 388 -6.03 12.35 6.94
CA PHE A 388 -5.43 11.86 8.16
C PHE A 388 -6.10 10.61 8.70
N ASN A 389 -5.29 9.90 9.48
CA ASN A 389 -5.69 8.83 10.37
C ASN A 389 -4.95 9.00 11.70
N GLU A 390 -5.05 8.02 12.58
CA GLU A 390 -4.44 8.09 13.92
C GLU A 390 -2.91 8.26 13.93
N ALA A 391 -2.22 7.86 12.86
CA ALA A 391 -0.76 7.88 12.80
C ALA A 391 -0.25 8.96 11.85
N HIS A 392 -0.84 9.07 10.66
CA HIS A 392 -0.26 9.85 9.57
C HIS A 392 -1.21 10.91 9.02
N VAL A 393 -0.59 11.96 8.49
CA VAL A 393 -1.22 12.97 7.65
C VAL A 393 -0.54 12.95 6.29
N PHE A 394 -1.32 12.79 5.24
CA PHE A 394 -0.90 12.89 3.85
C PHE A 394 -1.86 13.80 3.08
N VAL A 395 -1.59 14.02 1.80
CA VAL A 395 -2.45 14.88 0.98
C VAL A 395 -2.97 14.14 -0.25
N GLU A 396 -4.13 14.58 -0.73
CA GLU A 396 -4.66 14.17 -2.02
C GLU A 396 -4.68 15.37 -2.94
N VAL A 397 -4.33 15.18 -4.20
CA VAL A 397 -4.40 16.22 -5.23
C VAL A 397 -5.18 15.73 -6.44
N PHE A 398 -6.01 16.59 -7.01
CA PHE A 398 -6.74 16.24 -8.23
C PHE A 398 -5.87 16.51 -9.46
N VAL A 399 -5.50 15.47 -10.20
CA VAL A 399 -4.73 15.60 -11.44
C VAL A 399 -5.70 15.75 -12.63
N PRO A 400 -5.63 16.84 -13.42
CA PRO A 400 -6.51 17.05 -14.58
C PRO A 400 -6.05 16.24 -15.81
N GLY A 401 -6.83 16.31 -16.91
CA GLY A 401 -6.47 15.69 -18.20
C GLY A 401 -7.24 14.41 -18.54
N PRO A 402 -6.80 13.66 -19.56
CA PRO A 402 -7.52 12.48 -20.07
C PRO A 402 -7.73 11.36 -19.04
N ASN A 403 -6.74 11.17 -18.17
CA ASN A 403 -6.79 10.22 -17.05
C ASN A 403 -6.96 10.98 -15.73
N ALA A 404 -7.90 11.93 -15.68
CA ALA A 404 -8.12 12.77 -14.50
C ALA A 404 -8.55 11.95 -13.28
N GLY A 405 -8.29 12.45 -12.08
CA GLY A 405 -8.71 11.82 -10.83
C GLY A 405 -7.81 12.21 -9.66
N TRP A 406 -8.17 11.73 -8.47
CA TRP A 406 -7.40 12.00 -7.27
C TRP A 406 -6.14 11.15 -7.22
N MET A 407 -5.07 11.71 -6.67
CA MET A 407 -3.82 11.01 -6.41
C MET A 407 -3.36 11.31 -4.98
N ARG A 408 -2.99 10.25 -4.26
CA ARG A 408 -2.33 10.34 -2.97
C ARG A 408 -0.91 10.87 -3.14
N VAL A 409 -0.50 11.77 -2.26
CA VAL A 409 0.88 12.24 -2.14
C VAL A 409 1.34 12.10 -0.70
N ASP A 410 2.41 11.33 -0.49
CA ASP A 410 3.10 11.30 0.78
C ASP A 410 4.15 12.42 0.83
N LEU A 411 4.04 13.27 1.84
CA LEU A 411 4.99 14.35 2.10
C LEU A 411 6.03 13.96 3.16
N GLY A 412 5.94 12.74 3.70
CA GLY A 412 6.79 12.25 4.77
C GLY A 412 6.27 12.64 6.16
N GLY A 413 6.98 12.18 7.18
CA GLY A 413 6.68 12.43 8.59
C GLY A 413 7.96 12.69 9.38
N GLY A 414 7.87 12.54 10.70
CA GLY A 414 9.00 12.76 11.59
C GLY A 414 8.90 11.96 12.88
N ALA A 415 8.42 10.73 12.77
CA ALA A 415 8.28 9.85 13.92
C ALA A 415 9.52 8.95 14.09
N GLU A 416 9.88 8.59 15.30
CA GLU A 416 10.91 7.57 15.53
C GLU A 416 10.35 6.17 15.30
N ARG A 417 9.10 5.93 15.65
CA ARG A 417 8.49 4.60 15.55
C ARG A 417 7.04 4.64 15.08
N LEU A 418 6.69 3.74 14.17
CA LEU A 418 5.33 3.40 13.77
C LEU A 418 5.03 1.97 14.19
N VAL A 419 4.09 1.80 15.12
CA VAL A 419 3.60 0.49 15.56
C VAL A 419 2.31 0.18 14.80
N VAL A 420 2.32 -0.88 14.01
CA VAL A 420 1.16 -1.34 13.25
C VAL A 420 0.44 -2.43 14.00
N HIS A 421 -0.84 -2.24 14.27
CA HIS A 421 -1.71 -3.21 14.94
C HIS A 421 -2.55 -3.96 13.92
N GLY A 422 -2.58 -5.29 14.04
CA GLY A 422 -3.35 -6.18 13.16
C GLY A 422 -2.73 -6.39 11.77
N GLY A 423 -1.42 -6.14 11.60
CA GLY A 423 -0.73 -6.24 10.31
C GLY A 423 -0.01 -7.56 10.04
N ASP A 424 0.24 -8.36 11.06
CA ASP A 424 1.13 -9.53 11.02
C ASP A 424 0.71 -10.62 10.00
N ASP A 425 -0.56 -10.68 9.64
CA ASP A 425 -1.14 -11.65 8.69
C ASP A 425 -1.54 -11.01 7.34
N LYS A 426 -1.28 -9.72 7.15
CA LYS A 426 -1.72 -8.97 5.97
C LYS A 426 -0.63 -8.76 4.93
N VAL A 427 -1.03 -8.66 3.67
CA VAL A 427 -0.12 -8.40 2.57
C VAL A 427 0.06 -6.90 2.39
N LEU A 428 1.31 -6.41 2.31
CA LEU A 428 1.55 -5.00 2.00
C LEU A 428 1.17 -4.69 0.54
N HIS A 429 0.34 -3.67 0.34
CA HIS A 429 -0.02 -3.15 -0.97
C HIS A 429 1.22 -2.61 -1.70
N ARG A 430 1.37 -2.99 -2.98
CA ARG A 430 2.41 -2.45 -3.87
C ARG A 430 1.75 -1.72 -5.04
N PRO A 431 1.86 -0.38 -5.09
CA PRO A 431 1.37 0.40 -6.23
C PRO A 431 1.99 -0.06 -7.55
N ARG A 432 1.17 -0.15 -8.60
CA ARG A 432 1.62 -0.52 -9.96
C ARG A 432 2.49 0.56 -10.59
N THR A 433 2.19 1.82 -10.27
CA THR A 433 2.96 2.99 -10.69
C THR A 433 3.74 3.51 -9.49
N ARG A 434 5.01 3.87 -9.71
CA ARG A 434 5.79 4.53 -8.67
C ARG A 434 5.32 5.97 -8.46
N ASP A 435 5.57 6.47 -7.26
CA ASP A 435 5.47 7.90 -6.95
C ASP A 435 6.27 8.72 -7.98
N PRO A 436 5.60 9.62 -8.75
CA PRO A 436 6.21 10.35 -9.86
C PRO A 436 7.03 11.58 -9.42
N PHE A 437 6.97 11.94 -8.13
CA PHE A 437 7.56 13.19 -7.66
C PHE A 437 9.01 13.05 -7.24
N ASP A 438 9.72 14.17 -7.31
CA ASP A 438 11.08 14.28 -6.79
C ASP A 438 11.16 13.93 -5.30
N ARG A 439 12.31 13.38 -4.93
CA ARG A 439 12.61 12.91 -3.57
C ARG A 439 13.84 13.67 -3.06
N PRO A 440 13.64 14.82 -2.41
CA PRO A 440 14.73 15.57 -1.77
C PRO A 440 15.50 14.68 -0.79
N GLU A 441 16.76 15.00 -0.52
CA GLU A 441 17.64 14.18 0.30
C GLU A 441 17.05 13.86 1.69
N ALA A 442 16.45 14.85 2.36
CA ALA A 442 15.79 14.65 3.66
C ALA A 442 14.67 13.58 3.61
N TYR A 443 13.90 13.55 2.53
CA TYR A 443 12.86 12.55 2.30
C TYR A 443 13.44 11.20 1.87
N ALA A 444 14.40 11.20 0.95
CA ALA A 444 15.05 10.00 0.44
C ALA A 444 15.82 9.23 1.53
N ARG A 445 16.48 9.94 2.47
CA ARG A 445 17.10 9.34 3.66
C ARG A 445 16.09 8.56 4.50
N GLY A 446 14.86 9.08 4.60
CA GLY A 446 13.76 8.38 5.25
C GLY A 446 13.36 7.11 4.51
N GLU A 447 13.00 7.21 3.23
CA GLU A 447 12.57 6.04 2.45
C GLU A 447 13.66 4.96 2.32
N MET A 448 14.93 5.34 2.12
CA MET A 448 16.06 4.40 1.98
C MET A 448 16.32 3.58 3.25
N ALA A 449 16.00 4.14 4.42
CA ALA A 449 16.06 3.43 5.69
C ALA A 449 14.82 2.53 5.95
N GLY A 450 13.91 2.44 4.97
CA GLY A 450 12.68 1.64 5.05
C GLY A 450 11.56 2.34 5.81
N HIS A 451 11.65 3.66 6.01
CA HIS A 451 10.66 4.42 6.76
C HIS A 451 9.36 4.50 5.96
N THR A 452 8.27 4.03 6.56
CA THR A 452 6.93 4.19 6.00
C THR A 452 6.31 5.42 6.66
N ALA A 453 5.84 6.40 5.86
CA ALA A 453 5.41 7.73 6.34
C ALA A 453 6.41 8.51 7.19
N GLY A 454 7.70 8.34 6.92
CA GLY A 454 8.77 9.04 7.64
C GLY A 454 8.95 8.61 9.10
N ALA A 455 8.48 7.42 9.48
CA ALA A 455 8.80 6.80 10.77
C ALA A 455 10.11 6.01 10.72
N VAL A 456 11.04 6.20 11.66
CA VAL A 456 12.38 5.58 11.63
C VAL A 456 12.34 4.05 11.73
N ALA A 457 11.44 3.52 12.56
CA ALA A 457 11.17 2.09 12.69
C ALA A 457 9.69 1.78 12.44
N VAL A 458 9.42 0.63 11.81
CA VAL A 458 8.06 0.10 11.65
C VAL A 458 7.99 -1.27 12.30
N GLU A 459 7.02 -1.46 13.20
CA GLU A 459 6.74 -2.69 13.95
C GLU A 459 5.34 -3.21 13.62
N GLY A 460 5.06 -4.50 13.85
CA GLY A 460 3.71 -5.10 13.70
C GLY A 460 3.20 -5.25 12.27
N MET A 461 4.13 -5.21 11.31
CA MET A 461 3.96 -5.74 9.97
C MET A 461 4.82 -7.01 9.84
N PRO A 462 4.47 -7.95 8.95
CA PRO A 462 5.27 -9.16 8.74
C PRO A 462 6.71 -8.73 8.44
N ALA A 463 7.67 -9.30 9.19
CA ALA A 463 9.06 -8.90 9.06
C ALA A 463 9.49 -9.02 7.60
N ALA A 464 9.80 -7.88 6.96
CA ALA A 464 10.76 -7.91 5.85
C ALA A 464 12.01 -8.54 6.45
N SER A 465 12.46 -9.69 5.93
CA SER A 465 13.58 -10.46 6.45
C SER A 465 14.83 -9.57 6.63
N ARG A 466 14.93 -8.92 7.79
CA ARG A 466 16.12 -8.29 8.31
C ARG A 466 16.90 -9.40 8.99
N ARG A 467 18.14 -9.63 8.57
CA ARG A 467 19.15 -10.16 9.49
C ARG A 467 20.39 -9.28 9.39
N ASP A 468 20.59 -8.54 10.46
CA ASP A 468 21.84 -8.14 11.09
C ASP A 468 23.06 -7.98 10.19
N PHE A 469 23.32 -6.72 9.87
CA PHE A 469 24.66 -6.20 9.67
C PHE A 469 25.43 -6.28 11.00
N GLY A 470 26.02 -7.42 11.28
CA GLY A 470 27.17 -7.52 12.17
C GLY A 470 28.40 -6.97 11.45
N THR A 471 29.01 -5.93 12.03
CA THR A 471 30.32 -5.39 11.64
C THR A 471 31.38 -6.48 11.52
N ALA A 472 31.72 -6.84 10.28
CA ALA A 472 33.03 -7.34 9.90
C ALA A 472 33.32 -6.85 8.48
N GLY A 473 34.20 -5.87 8.36
CA GLY A 473 34.77 -5.47 7.08
C GLY A 473 35.48 -6.66 6.42
N GLY A 474 35.29 -6.78 5.11
CA GLY A 474 35.97 -7.76 4.28
C GLY A 474 35.41 -7.73 2.86
N SER A 475 35.87 -6.78 2.04
CA SER A 475 35.79 -6.90 0.60
C SER A 475 36.44 -8.23 0.19
N VAL A 476 35.68 -9.12 -0.45
CA VAL A 476 36.28 -10.32 -1.05
C VAL A 476 36.98 -9.87 -2.33
N ASP A 477 38.30 -10.03 -2.33
CA ASP A 477 39.17 -9.82 -3.49
C ASP A 477 38.81 -10.81 -4.61
N PRO A 478 38.44 -10.35 -5.83
CA PRO A 478 38.16 -11.22 -6.97
C PRO A 478 39.30 -12.17 -7.34
N ASP A 479 40.54 -11.87 -6.90
CA ASP A 479 41.72 -12.69 -7.17
C ASP A 479 41.82 -13.95 -6.28
N ALA A 480 40.90 -14.14 -5.33
CA ALA A 480 40.90 -15.30 -4.43
C ALA A 480 40.08 -16.52 -4.93
N LEU A 481 39.41 -16.46 -6.09
CA LEU A 481 38.58 -17.58 -6.60
C LEU A 481 39.37 -18.60 -7.44
N PRO A 482 39.11 -19.93 -7.35
CA PRO A 482 39.76 -20.94 -8.20
C PRO A 482 39.64 -20.66 -9.70
N GLU A 483 40.71 -20.92 -10.47
CA GLU A 483 40.83 -20.55 -11.89
C GLU A 483 39.72 -21.13 -12.78
N ALA A 484 39.27 -22.36 -12.50
CA ALA A 484 38.16 -23.00 -13.21
C ALA A 484 36.82 -22.26 -13.02
N ILE A 485 36.58 -21.66 -11.85
CA ILE A 485 35.39 -20.85 -11.57
C ILE A 485 35.53 -19.48 -12.23
N ARG A 486 36.73 -18.89 -12.19
CA ARG A 486 37.04 -17.59 -12.80
C ARG A 486 36.90 -17.63 -14.33
N ALA A 487 37.29 -18.73 -14.97
CA ALA A 487 37.12 -18.94 -16.41
C ALA A 487 35.64 -19.10 -16.81
N LEU A 488 34.82 -19.71 -15.94
CA LEU A 488 33.38 -19.87 -16.15
C LEU A 488 32.61 -18.54 -16.04
N LEU A 489 32.99 -17.68 -15.09
CA LEU A 489 32.37 -16.38 -14.81
C LEU A 489 32.72 -15.27 -15.83
N ASN A 490 33.68 -15.52 -16.72
CA ASN A 490 34.06 -14.58 -17.77
C ASN A 490 33.60 -15.02 -19.18
N ARG A 491 32.81 -16.10 -19.26
CA ARG A 491 32.29 -16.60 -20.53
C ARG A 491 31.02 -15.82 -20.92
N ASN A 492 31.07 -15.13 -22.06
CA ASN A 492 29.84 -14.76 -22.77
C ASN A 492 29.24 -16.03 -23.34
N ILE A 493 27.96 -16.31 -23.06
CA ILE A 493 27.26 -17.48 -23.58
C ILE A 493 26.36 -16.99 -24.73
N PRO A 494 26.78 -17.14 -26.00
CA PRO A 494 25.91 -16.83 -27.11
C PRO A 494 24.75 -17.82 -27.12
N ARG A 495 23.55 -17.35 -27.46
CA ARG A 495 22.43 -18.24 -27.87
C ARG A 495 22.98 -19.23 -28.90
N ALA A 496 22.91 -20.52 -28.60
CA ALA A 496 23.77 -21.57 -29.18
C ALA A 496 23.95 -21.45 -30.71
N PRO A 497 25.18 -21.29 -31.22
CA PRO A 497 25.43 -21.35 -32.66
C PRO A 497 25.27 -22.80 -33.17
N PRO A 498 24.91 -22.99 -34.46
CA PRO A 498 24.86 -24.31 -35.06
C PRO A 498 26.25 -24.98 -35.00
N PRO A 499 26.31 -26.33 -34.90
CA PRO A 499 27.57 -27.05 -34.78
C PRO A 499 28.44 -26.82 -36.02
N PRO A 500 29.78 -26.84 -35.86
CA PRO A 500 30.70 -26.60 -36.97
C PRO A 500 30.48 -27.63 -38.10
N PRO A 501 30.64 -27.22 -39.38
CA PRO A 501 30.50 -28.12 -40.52
C PRO A 501 31.42 -29.33 -40.37
N GLY A 502 30.86 -30.54 -40.38
CA GLY A 502 31.60 -31.81 -40.20
C GLY A 502 31.42 -32.51 -38.85
N SER A 503 30.67 -31.92 -37.91
CA SER A 503 30.30 -32.59 -36.65
C SER A 503 29.33 -33.76 -36.89
N MET A 504 29.72 -34.98 -36.53
CA MET A 504 28.82 -36.17 -36.51
C MET A 504 27.88 -36.20 -35.29
N ARG A 505 27.90 -35.17 -34.43
CA ARG A 505 27.05 -35.11 -33.24
C ARG A 505 25.62 -34.72 -33.58
N THR A 506 24.66 -35.41 -33.01
CA THR A 506 23.23 -35.12 -33.20
C THR A 506 22.84 -33.86 -32.44
N LEU A 507 22.12 -32.96 -33.09
CA LEU A 507 21.59 -31.73 -32.50
C LEU A 507 20.63 -32.01 -31.34
N THR A 508 20.70 -31.19 -30.30
CA THR A 508 19.82 -31.28 -29.13
C THR A 508 19.07 -29.97 -28.89
N ARG A 509 17.94 -30.07 -28.18
CA ARG A 509 17.15 -28.94 -27.66
C ARG A 509 16.95 -29.15 -26.17
N THR A 510 17.35 -28.15 -25.39
CA THR A 510 17.13 -28.14 -23.93
C THR A 510 15.93 -27.26 -23.61
N SER A 511 15.01 -27.74 -22.77
CA SER A 511 13.93 -26.94 -22.19
C SER A 511 14.19 -26.70 -20.71
N MET A 512 13.60 -25.66 -20.14
CA MET A 512 13.71 -25.35 -18.71
C MET A 512 12.38 -24.80 -18.20
N ALA A 513 12.04 -25.17 -16.96
CA ALA A 513 10.94 -24.62 -16.20
C ALA A 513 11.33 -24.55 -14.72
N PHE A 514 10.70 -23.62 -14.00
CA PHE A 514 10.79 -23.52 -12.56
C PHE A 514 9.58 -24.20 -11.93
N ASP A 515 9.75 -24.80 -10.76
CA ASP A 515 8.62 -25.31 -9.96
C ASP A 515 7.73 -24.19 -9.40
N ARG A 516 8.22 -22.94 -9.41
CA ARG A 516 7.54 -21.74 -8.90
C ARG A 516 7.91 -20.49 -9.71
N ALA A 517 7.00 -19.53 -9.78
CA ALA A 517 7.19 -18.31 -10.56
C ALA A 517 8.05 -17.25 -9.85
N PHE A 518 8.22 -17.33 -8.53
CA PHE A 518 9.01 -16.39 -7.74
C PHE A 518 9.89 -17.13 -6.73
N VAL A 519 11.14 -16.68 -6.63
CA VAL A 519 12.18 -17.23 -5.75
C VAL A 519 12.96 -16.06 -5.18
N PHE A 520 13.17 -16.03 -3.87
CA PHE A 520 14.05 -15.02 -3.28
C PHE A 520 15.52 -15.44 -3.42
N ARG A 521 16.45 -14.48 -3.50
CA ARG A 521 17.89 -14.81 -3.50
C ARG A 521 18.23 -15.59 -2.23
N GLY A 522 19.04 -16.63 -2.37
CA GLY A 522 19.39 -17.58 -1.30
C GLY A 522 18.40 -18.72 -1.10
N GLU A 523 17.15 -18.57 -1.54
CA GLU A 523 16.17 -19.65 -1.47
C GLU A 523 16.42 -20.72 -2.54
N PRO A 524 16.21 -22.00 -2.20
CA PRO A 524 16.26 -23.07 -3.17
C PRO A 524 15.07 -22.99 -4.12
N VAL A 525 15.35 -23.11 -5.41
CA VAL A 525 14.36 -23.35 -6.45
C VAL A 525 14.71 -24.60 -7.22
N ILE A 526 13.69 -25.39 -7.57
CA ILE A 526 13.88 -26.53 -8.44
C ILE A 526 13.77 -26.05 -9.89
N VAL A 527 14.87 -26.19 -10.60
CA VAL A 527 14.94 -25.96 -12.05
C VAL A 527 14.97 -27.33 -12.72
N GLY A 528 13.98 -27.60 -13.57
CA GLY A 528 13.87 -28.86 -14.26
C GLY A 528 13.49 -28.69 -15.72
N GLY A 529 13.78 -29.71 -16.52
CA GLY A 529 13.50 -29.65 -17.94
C GLY A 529 13.83 -30.94 -18.66
N ARG A 530 13.88 -30.88 -20.00
CA ARG A 530 14.22 -32.01 -20.84
C ARG A 530 15.26 -31.65 -21.89
N VAL A 531 16.10 -32.61 -22.25
CA VAL A 531 17.01 -32.55 -23.38
C VAL A 531 16.53 -33.56 -24.41
N LEU A 532 16.16 -33.07 -25.59
CA LEU A 532 15.63 -33.87 -26.69
C LEU A 532 16.54 -33.74 -27.91
N ASP A 533 16.61 -34.76 -28.76
CA ASP A 533 17.28 -34.66 -30.06
C ASP A 533 16.43 -33.88 -31.09
N ALA A 534 16.96 -33.67 -32.29
CA ALA A 534 16.25 -32.97 -33.36
C ALA A 534 14.94 -33.65 -33.82
N ARG A 535 14.74 -34.92 -33.51
CA ARG A 535 13.52 -35.70 -33.82
C ARG A 535 12.53 -35.72 -32.66
N GLY A 536 12.93 -35.18 -31.50
CA GLY A 536 12.12 -35.16 -30.28
C GLY A 536 12.36 -36.37 -29.37
N ASP A 537 13.33 -37.23 -29.67
CA ASP A 537 13.68 -38.39 -28.85
C ASP A 537 14.50 -37.95 -27.63
N ALA A 538 14.34 -38.66 -26.51
CA ALA A 538 15.04 -38.35 -25.27
C ALA A 538 16.56 -38.58 -25.39
N VAL A 539 17.35 -37.59 -24.96
CA VAL A 539 18.80 -37.73 -24.83
C VAL A 539 19.11 -38.43 -23.51
N THR A 540 19.70 -39.62 -23.56
CA THR A 540 19.76 -40.54 -22.41
C THR A 540 21.00 -40.37 -21.51
N ASN A 541 21.87 -39.40 -21.80
CA ASN A 541 23.08 -39.15 -21.01
C ASN A 541 23.64 -37.72 -21.15
N GLY A 542 24.52 -37.34 -20.23
CA GLY A 542 25.20 -36.04 -20.19
C GLY A 542 24.79 -35.21 -18.98
N SER A 543 25.26 -33.96 -18.92
CA SER A 543 24.96 -33.05 -17.82
C SER A 543 24.45 -31.69 -18.32
N VAL A 544 23.59 -31.09 -17.50
CA VAL A 544 23.04 -29.75 -17.67
C VAL A 544 23.58 -28.86 -16.57
N GLN A 545 24.12 -27.71 -16.95
CA GLN A 545 24.52 -26.64 -16.04
C GLN A 545 23.44 -25.57 -16.00
N VAL A 546 23.06 -25.13 -14.80
CA VAL A 546 22.13 -24.01 -14.62
C VAL A 546 22.95 -22.77 -14.31
N LEU A 547 22.84 -21.74 -15.15
CA LEU A 547 23.69 -20.56 -15.14
C LEU A 547 22.85 -19.31 -14.95
N LEU A 548 23.41 -18.32 -14.25
CA LEU A 548 22.86 -16.98 -14.16
C LEU A 548 23.64 -16.06 -15.09
N LEU A 549 22.95 -15.36 -15.98
CA LEU A 549 23.51 -14.44 -16.97
C LEU A 549 23.02 -13.02 -16.71
N TYR A 550 23.84 -12.02 -17.03
CA TYR A 550 23.41 -10.62 -16.99
C TYR A 550 22.57 -10.28 -18.23
N GLY A 551 21.31 -9.89 -18.06
CA GLY A 551 20.30 -9.83 -19.14
C GLY A 551 20.62 -8.84 -20.26
N ARG A 552 21.48 -7.84 -20.02
CA ARG A 552 21.90 -6.88 -21.06
C ARG A 552 22.97 -7.40 -22.02
N ASN A 553 23.78 -8.39 -21.63
CA ASN A 553 24.91 -8.84 -22.45
C ASN A 553 25.13 -10.35 -22.48
N GLY A 554 24.31 -11.15 -21.78
CA GLY A 554 24.39 -12.61 -21.78
C GLY A 554 25.67 -13.17 -21.14
N ARG A 555 26.40 -12.36 -20.36
CA ARG A 555 27.61 -12.81 -19.66
C ARG A 555 27.23 -13.64 -18.45
N ALA A 556 27.80 -14.84 -18.32
CA ALA A 556 27.60 -15.67 -17.13
C ALA A 556 28.20 -14.99 -15.90
N VAL A 557 27.40 -14.84 -14.84
CA VAL A 557 27.78 -14.22 -13.57
C VAL A 557 27.75 -15.19 -12.40
N ALA A 558 27.11 -16.36 -12.55
CA ALA A 558 27.19 -17.46 -11.58
C ALA A 558 26.82 -18.82 -12.22
N LEU A 559 27.46 -19.89 -11.76
CA LEU A 559 26.98 -21.27 -11.92
C LEU A 559 26.11 -21.61 -10.71
N LEU A 560 24.82 -21.85 -10.94
CA LEU A 560 23.83 -22.07 -9.88
C LEU A 560 23.69 -23.54 -9.50
N GLY A 561 23.97 -24.47 -10.43
CA GLY A 561 23.93 -25.90 -10.16
C GLY A 561 24.25 -26.75 -11.39
N THR A 562 24.39 -28.07 -11.20
CA THR A 562 24.58 -29.04 -12.27
C THR A 562 23.71 -30.26 -12.01
N ALA A 563 23.04 -30.76 -13.04
CA ALA A 563 22.22 -31.96 -13.00
C ALA A 563 22.65 -32.96 -14.08
N LEU A 564 22.46 -34.25 -13.80
CA LEU A 564 22.59 -35.31 -14.81
C LEU A 564 21.29 -35.47 -15.56
N VAL A 565 21.39 -35.81 -16.85
CA VAL A 565 20.24 -36.16 -17.69
C VAL A 565 19.94 -37.65 -17.51
N ASP A 566 18.68 -37.99 -17.21
CA ASP A 566 18.23 -39.37 -17.05
C ASP A 566 17.91 -40.07 -18.39
N GLY A 567 17.49 -41.34 -18.32
CA GLY A 567 17.16 -42.16 -19.49
C GLY A 567 15.96 -41.63 -20.30
N GLU A 568 15.11 -40.79 -19.70
CA GLU A 568 13.96 -40.14 -20.33
C GLU A 568 14.28 -38.70 -20.78
N GLY A 569 15.55 -38.32 -20.72
CA GLY A 569 16.04 -37.00 -21.11
C GLY A 569 15.66 -35.90 -20.14
N ARG A 570 15.21 -36.21 -18.93
CA ARG A 570 14.86 -35.21 -17.91
C ARG A 570 16.08 -34.85 -17.08
N TYR A 571 16.07 -33.64 -16.55
CA TYR A 571 17.01 -33.20 -15.53
C TYR A 571 16.28 -32.34 -14.50
N ALA A 572 16.78 -32.32 -13.27
CA ALA A 572 16.34 -31.41 -12.22
C ALA A 572 17.52 -31.04 -11.33
N ALA A 573 17.63 -29.76 -10.98
CA ALA A 573 18.61 -29.24 -10.04
C ALA A 573 17.91 -28.35 -9.01
N GLU A 574 18.23 -28.53 -7.74
CA GLU A 574 17.99 -27.50 -6.73
C GLU A 574 19.09 -26.46 -6.87
N VAL A 575 18.72 -25.22 -7.17
CA VAL A 575 19.66 -24.13 -7.38
C VAL A 575 19.28 -22.92 -6.54
N ARG A 576 20.27 -22.08 -6.24
CA ARG A 576 20.09 -20.86 -5.43
C ARG A 576 20.72 -19.68 -6.14
N ILE A 577 19.95 -18.62 -6.33
CA ILE A 577 20.51 -17.35 -6.80
C ILE A 577 21.36 -16.77 -5.66
N PRO A 578 22.65 -16.46 -5.85
CA PRO A 578 23.52 -15.99 -4.77
C PRO A 578 22.92 -14.78 -4.03
N GLU A 579 22.90 -14.82 -2.70
CA GLU A 579 22.33 -13.74 -1.86
C GLU A 579 22.97 -12.37 -2.14
N ARG A 580 24.25 -12.38 -2.49
CA ARG A 580 25.04 -11.18 -2.82
C ARG A 580 24.89 -10.72 -4.28
N GLN A 581 24.11 -11.42 -5.11
CA GLN A 581 23.90 -11.01 -6.50
C GLN A 581 23.18 -9.66 -6.52
N PRO A 582 23.78 -8.58 -7.07
CA PRO A 582 23.17 -7.26 -7.09
C PRO A 582 21.80 -7.29 -7.77
N PRO A 583 20.81 -6.47 -7.35
CA PRO A 583 19.57 -6.31 -8.10
C PRO A 583 19.85 -5.88 -9.55
N GLY A 584 19.09 -6.42 -10.49
CA GLY A 584 19.26 -6.17 -11.92
C GLY A 584 18.48 -7.18 -12.75
N ASP A 585 18.52 -7.00 -14.07
CA ASP A 585 17.92 -7.94 -15.02
C ASP A 585 18.91 -9.09 -15.27
N TYR A 586 18.50 -10.31 -14.94
CA TYR A 586 19.29 -11.52 -15.15
C TYR A 586 18.46 -12.59 -15.83
N ASP A 587 19.11 -13.38 -16.67
CA ASP A 587 18.53 -14.58 -17.25
C ASP A 587 19.07 -15.80 -16.51
N ILE A 588 18.22 -16.79 -16.27
CA ILE A 588 18.67 -18.12 -15.86
C ILE A 588 18.54 -19.02 -17.08
N VAL A 589 19.59 -19.76 -17.40
CA VAL A 589 19.58 -20.69 -18.53
C VAL A 589 20.09 -22.06 -18.10
N ALA A 590 19.58 -23.09 -18.75
CA ALA A 590 20.09 -24.45 -18.65
C ALA A 590 20.93 -24.78 -19.90
N GLU A 591 22.24 -24.98 -19.74
CA GLU A 591 23.18 -25.39 -20.80
C GLU A 591 23.45 -26.90 -20.68
N TYR A 592 22.99 -27.67 -21.66
CA TYR A 592 23.42 -29.04 -21.85
C TYR A 592 24.81 -29.06 -22.50
N MET A 593 25.77 -29.70 -21.84
CA MET A 593 27.19 -29.65 -22.22
C MET A 593 27.55 -30.51 -23.44
N GLY A 594 26.62 -31.35 -23.91
CA GLY A 594 26.88 -32.32 -24.97
C GLY A 594 27.69 -33.54 -24.50
N THR A 595 27.82 -34.51 -25.40
CA THR A 595 28.68 -35.69 -25.22
C THR A 595 29.45 -35.97 -26.52
N ALA A 596 30.10 -37.14 -26.62
CA ALA A 596 30.67 -37.60 -27.88
C ALA A 596 29.61 -37.77 -28.98
N THR A 597 28.37 -38.08 -28.60
CA THR A 597 27.25 -38.36 -29.51
C THR A 597 26.32 -37.16 -29.69
N TRP A 598 26.11 -36.37 -28.64
CA TRP A 598 25.11 -35.30 -28.60
C TRP A 598 25.77 -33.92 -28.63
N ALA A 599 25.26 -33.01 -29.46
CA ALA A 599 25.71 -31.62 -29.49
C ALA A 599 25.21 -30.88 -28.23
N PRO A 600 25.96 -29.88 -27.73
CA PRO A 600 25.48 -29.01 -26.65
C PRO A 600 24.29 -28.15 -27.08
N SER A 601 23.46 -27.73 -26.13
CA SER A 601 22.34 -26.81 -26.37
C SER A 601 22.00 -26.00 -25.13
N VAL A 602 21.31 -24.86 -25.30
CA VAL A 602 20.91 -23.96 -24.20
C VAL A 602 19.39 -23.78 -24.23
N SER A 603 18.77 -23.71 -23.05
CA SER A 603 17.34 -23.41 -22.94
C SER A 603 17.00 -22.02 -23.49
N PRO A 604 15.80 -21.85 -24.08
CA PRO A 604 15.34 -20.54 -24.54
C PRO A 604 15.19 -19.54 -23.39
#